data_AF-A0A348G3F7-F1
#
_entry.id   AF-A0A348G3F7-F1
#
_cell.length_a   1.000
_cell.length_b   1.000
_cell.length_c   1.000
_cell.angle_alpha   90.00
_cell.angle_beta   90.00
_cell.angle_gamma   90.00
#
_symmetry.space_group_name_H-M   'P 1'
#
loop_
_entity.id
_entity.type
_entity.pdbx_description
1 polymer ?
#
loop_
_entity_poly.entity_id
_entity_poly.type
_entity_poly.pdbx_seq_one_letter_code
_entity_poly.pdbx_strand_id
1 'polypeptide(L)'
;MPRNAYFVAIAFFGTINGLFNTGVLSFVFFHVLLLSPAILFGSGPLTFMFSSLITATATIIAAGIPAAIYERVRGQADSDEVSLLIWMAGTALLTLPAMGRFLTIGL
;
A
#
# COMPACT_ATOMS: atom_id res chain seq x y z
N MET A 1 8.09 20.13 -0.96
CA MET A 1 8.48 19.19 -2.06
C MET A 1 7.51 19.33 -3.23
N PRO A 2 7.90 19.03 -4.49
CA PRO A 2 6.92 18.99 -5.57
C PRO A 2 5.88 17.90 -5.29
N ARG A 3 4.59 18.19 -5.53
CA ARG A 3 3.47 17.28 -5.25
C ARG A 3 3.69 15.85 -5.79
N ASN A 4 4.29 15.73 -6.96
CA ASN A 4 4.60 14.45 -7.60
C ASN A 4 5.58 13.59 -6.77
N ALA A 5 6.50 14.19 -6.02
CA ALA A 5 7.42 13.45 -5.18
C ALA A 5 6.70 12.72 -4.04
N TYR A 6 5.65 13.32 -3.45
CA TYR A 6 4.82 12.66 -2.45
C TYR A 6 4.12 11.42 -3.03
N PHE A 7 3.52 11.52 -4.22
CA PHE A 7 2.88 10.38 -4.87
C PHE A 7 3.85 9.26 -5.22
N VAL A 8 5.05 9.61 -5.70
CA VAL A 8 6.10 8.62 -5.96
C VAL A 8 6.51 7.92 -4.67
N ALA A 9 6.70 8.66 -3.58
CA ALA A 9 7.06 8.09 -2.28
C ALA A 9 5.95 7.18 -1.73
N ILE A 10 4.68 7.60 -1.80
CA ILE A 10 3.52 6.81 -1.39
C ILE A 10 3.43 5.51 -2.21
N ALA A 11 3.55 5.61 -3.54
CA ALA A 11 3.52 4.44 -4.42
C ALA A 11 4.69 3.49 -4.13
N PHE A 12 5.88 4.02 -3.86
CA PHE A 12 7.06 3.24 -3.49
C PHE A 12 6.85 2.48 -2.19
N PHE A 13 6.44 3.15 -1.11
CA PHE A 13 6.16 2.50 0.18
C PHE A 13 5.02 1.50 0.10
N GLY A 14 3.96 1.81 -0.64
CA GLY A 14 2.85 0.88 -0.89
C GLY A 14 3.32 -0.38 -1.62
N THR A 15 4.19 -0.23 -2.62
CA THR A 15 4.77 -1.36 -3.37
C THR A 15 5.65 -2.23 -2.47
N ILE A 16 6.49 -1.63 -1.63
CA ILE A 16 7.28 -2.38 -0.64
C ILE A 16 6.37 -3.16 0.29
N ASN A 17 5.31 -2.54 0.82
CA ASN A 17 4.38 -3.25 1.70
C ASN A 17 3.68 -4.40 0.96
N GLY A 18 3.25 -4.16 -0.28
CA GLY A 18 2.57 -5.16 -1.11
C GLY A 18 3.40 -6.40 -1.42
N LEU A 19 4.73 -6.24 -1.55
CA LEU A 19 5.63 -7.34 -1.91
C LEU A 19 6.26 -8.01 -0.70
N PHE A 20 6.60 -7.25 0.34
CA PHE A 20 7.46 -7.72 1.44
C PHE A 20 6.71 -7.89 2.77
N ASN A 21 5.48 -7.41 2.92
CA ASN A 21 4.69 -7.63 4.13
C ASN A 21 4.02 -9.00 4.13
N THR A 22 4.72 -10.01 4.62
CA THR A 22 4.25 -11.39 4.54
C THR A 22 3.00 -11.67 5.36
N GLY A 23 2.78 -10.95 6.47
CA GLY A 23 1.55 -11.12 7.25
C GLY A 23 0.32 -10.77 6.43
N VAL A 24 0.28 -9.54 5.89
CA VAL A 24 -0.85 -9.06 5.08
C VAL A 24 -0.90 -9.78 3.74
N LEU A 25 0.24 -9.98 3.08
CA LEU A 25 0.30 -10.63 1.78
C LEU A 25 -0.18 -12.08 1.84
N SER A 26 0.22 -12.86 2.85
CA SER A 26 -0.27 -14.23 3.01
C SER A 26 -1.78 -14.26 3.27
N PHE A 27 -2.28 -13.34 4.12
CA PHE A 27 -3.72 -13.20 4.34
C PHE A 27 -4.46 -12.94 3.03
N VAL A 28 -4.03 -11.94 2.25
CA VAL A 28 -4.65 -11.61 0.96
C VAL A 28 -4.51 -12.76 -0.03
N PHE A 29 -3.34 -13.41 -0.09
CA PHE A 29 -3.08 -14.54 -0.99
C PHE A 29 -4.05 -15.69 -0.78
N PHE A 30 -4.30 -16.10 0.47
CA PHE A 30 -5.28 -17.15 0.75
C PHE A 30 -6.70 -16.78 0.33
N HIS A 31 -7.08 -15.50 0.48
CA HIS A 31 -8.38 -15.03 0.04
C HIS A 31 -8.49 -14.99 -1.49
N VAL A 32 -7.46 -14.51 -2.19
CA VAL A 32 -7.42 -14.52 -3.66
C VAL A 32 -7.46 -15.95 -4.19
N LEU A 33 -6.70 -16.87 -3.58
CA LEU A 33 -6.68 -18.29 -3.93
C LEU A 33 -8.07 -18.93 -3.78
N LEU A 34 -8.81 -18.60 -2.72
CA LEU A 34 -10.16 -19.13 -2.47
C LEU A 34 -11.21 -18.52 -3.40
N LEU A 35 -11.15 -17.20 -3.62
CA LEU A 35 -12.23 -16.43 -4.25
C LEU A 35 -12.08 -16.27 -5.77
N SER A 36 -10.86 -16.40 -6.30
CA SER A 36 -10.57 -16.13 -7.71
C SER A 36 -9.84 -17.24 -8.49
N PRO A 37 -9.91 -18.54 -8.12
CA PRO A 37 -9.12 -19.57 -8.79
C PRO A 37 -9.46 -19.70 -10.28
N ALA A 38 -10.74 -19.59 -10.65
CA ALA A 38 -11.18 -19.66 -12.05
C ALA A 38 -10.74 -18.42 -12.86
N ILE A 39 -10.79 -17.24 -12.26
CA ILE A 39 -10.42 -15.96 -12.90
C ILE A 39 -8.92 -15.90 -13.16
N LEU A 40 -8.12 -16.48 -12.25
CA LEU A 40 -6.66 -16.49 -12.35
C LEU A 40 -6.12 -17.78 -12.96
N PHE A 41 -6.97 -18.60 -13.59
CA PHE A 41 -6.61 -19.83 -14.29
C PHE A 41 -5.84 -20.83 -13.42
N GLY A 42 -6.05 -20.81 -12.10
CA GLY A 42 -5.29 -21.60 -11.14
C GLY A 42 -3.79 -21.26 -11.08
N SER A 43 -3.36 -20.12 -11.64
CA SER A 43 -1.95 -19.73 -11.72
C SER A 43 -1.46 -19.15 -10.41
N GLY A 44 -0.51 -19.84 -9.78
CA GLY A 44 0.20 -19.36 -8.58
C GLY A 44 0.86 -17.98 -8.77
N PRO A 45 1.64 -17.76 -9.85
CA PRO A 45 2.25 -16.47 -10.12
C PRO A 45 1.24 -15.31 -10.27
N LEU A 46 0.12 -15.53 -10.98
CA LEU A 46 -0.92 -14.49 -11.12
C LEU A 46 -1.60 -14.21 -9.77
N THR A 47 -1.91 -15.26 -9.01
CA THR A 47 -2.47 -15.14 -7.65
C THR A 47 -1.57 -14.29 -6.77
N PHE A 48 -0.26 -14.54 -6.79
CA PHE A 48 0.71 -13.75 -6.04
C PHE A 48 0.75 -12.28 -6.49
N MET A 49 0.82 -12.02 -7.80
CA MET A 49 0.83 -10.67 -8.36
C MET A 49 -0.43 -9.86 -7.99
N PHE A 50 -1.62 -10.46 -8.09
CA PHE A 50 -2.85 -9.76 -7.70
C PHE A 50 -2.93 -9.55 -6.19
N SER A 51 -2.44 -10.51 -5.39
CA SER A 51 -2.39 -10.36 -3.95
C SER A 51 -1.48 -9.22 -3.51
N SER A 52 -0.33 -9.05 -4.18
CA SER A 52 0.58 -7.94 -3.90
C SER A 52 -0.01 -6.59 -4.33
N LEU A 53 -0.68 -6.53 -5.48
CA LEU A 53 -1.39 -5.32 -5.95
C LEU A 53 -2.51 -4.90 -4.99
N ILE A 54 -3.31 -5.86 -4.52
CA ILE A 54 -4.37 -5.60 -3.54
C ILE A 54 -3.76 -5.10 -2.23
N THR A 55 -2.70 -5.76 -1.74
CA THR A 55 -2.02 -5.37 -0.50
C THR A 55 -1.43 -3.96 -0.60
N ALA A 56 -0.75 -3.64 -1.71
CA ALA A 56 -0.20 -2.31 -1.95
C ALA A 56 -1.29 -1.24 -1.98
N THR A 57 -2.35 -1.49 -2.76
CA THR A 57 -3.48 -0.56 -2.91
C THR A 57 -4.20 -0.35 -1.59
N ALA A 58 -4.47 -1.42 -0.84
CA ALA A 58 -5.11 -1.35 0.48
C ALA A 58 -4.27 -0.53 1.47
N THR A 59 -2.95 -0.66 1.42
CA THR A 59 -2.02 0.13 2.25
C THR A 59 -2.16 1.62 1.93
N ILE A 60 -2.12 1.98 0.65
CA ILE A 60 -2.21 3.37 0.20
C ILE A 60 -3.58 3.97 0.59
N ILE A 61 -4.66 3.24 0.40
CA ILE A 61 -6.01 3.67 0.79
C ILE A 61 -6.10 3.86 2.30
N ALA A 62 -5.66 2.88 3.09
CA ALA A 62 -5.71 2.94 4.55
C ALA A 62 -4.89 4.11 5.10
N ALA A 63 -3.70 4.35 4.55
CA ALA A 63 -2.86 5.48 4.90
C ALA A 63 -3.45 6.84 4.49
N GLY A 64 -4.32 6.87 3.48
CA GLY A 64 -5.01 8.09 3.02
C GLY A 64 -6.13 8.54 3.96
N ILE A 65 -6.69 7.64 4.78
CA ILE A 65 -7.77 7.95 5.73
C ILE A 65 -7.39 9.11 6.68
N PRO A 66 -6.26 9.08 7.41
CA PRO A 66 -5.90 10.18 8.30
C PRO A 66 -5.67 11.51 7.55
N ALA A 67 -5.14 11.48 6.33
CA ALA A 67 -4.99 12.68 5.51
C ALA A 67 -6.35 13.28 5.11
N ALA A 68 -7.30 12.43 4.68
CA ALA A 68 -8.65 12.86 4.34
C ALA A 68 -9.41 13.42 5.57
N ILE A 69 -9.18 12.84 6.76
CA ILE A 69 -9.74 13.37 8.02
C ILE A 69 -9.17 14.77 8.30
N TYR A 70 -7.85 14.96 8.15
CA TYR A 70 -7.20 16.27 8.34
C TYR A 70 -7.80 17.33 7.40
N GLU A 71 -7.92 17.02 6.11
CA GLU A 71 -8.52 17.91 5.10
C GLU A 71 -9.95 18.28 5.46
N ARG A 72 -10.76 17.29 5.89
CA ARG A 72 -12.16 17.47 6.26
C ARG A 72 -12.33 18.37 7.49
N VAL A 73 -11.47 18.22 8.50
CA VAL A 73 -11.48 19.05 9.71
C VAL A 73 -11.05 20.49 9.40
N ARG A 74 -10.11 20.68 8.47
CA ARG A 74 -9.66 22.00 8.02
C ARG A 74 -10.58 22.68 7.00
N GLY A 75 -11.58 21.97 6.48
CA GLY A 75 -12.48 22.48 5.44
C GLY A 75 -11.79 22.71 4.09
N GLN A 76 -10.68 22.00 3.83
CA GLN A 76 -9.93 22.12 2.58
C GLN A 76 -10.60 21.26 1.49
N ALA A 77 -10.68 21.80 0.27
CA ALA A 77 -11.19 21.08 -0.89
C ALA A 77 -10.07 20.32 -1.64
N ASP A 78 -8.84 20.83 -1.56
CA ASP A 78 -7.66 20.26 -2.21
C ASP A 78 -6.62 19.86 -1.17
N SER A 79 -5.84 18.82 -1.48
CA SER A 79 -4.73 18.37 -0.65
C SER A 79 -3.60 19.40 -0.61
N ASP A 80 -3.31 19.88 0.59
CA ASP A 80 -2.16 20.74 0.86
C ASP A 80 -0.88 19.90 1.12
N GLU A 81 0.25 20.58 1.34
CA GLU A 81 1.51 19.89 1.62
C GLU A 81 1.44 19.06 2.91
N VAL A 82 0.66 19.50 3.91
CA VAL A 82 0.54 18.83 5.20
C VAL A 82 -0.25 17.53 5.05
N SER A 83 -1.36 17.54 4.32
CA SER A 83 -2.16 16.33 4.08
C SER A 83 -1.39 15.27 3.30
N LEU A 84 -0.62 15.69 2.28
CA LEU A 84 0.26 14.80 1.52
C LEU A 84 1.38 14.22 2.40
N LEU A 85 1.94 15.01 3.31
CA LEU A 85 2.93 14.54 4.26
C LEU A 85 2.33 13.53 5.26
N ILE A 86 1.12 13.78 5.76
CA ILE A 86 0.38 12.83 6.60
C ILE A 86 0.16 11.51 5.85
N TRP A 87 -0.27 11.57 4.60
CA TRP A 87 -0.51 10.37 3.79
C TRP A 87 0.78 9.59 3.54
N MET A 88 1.86 10.29 3.18
CA MET A 88 3.17 9.67 2.99
C MET A 88 3.70 9.03 4.28
N ALA A 89 3.63 9.75 5.40
CA ALA A 89 4.06 9.24 6.71
C ALA A 89 3.22 8.03 7.15
N GLY A 90 1.90 8.08 6.96
CA GLY A 90 1.01 6.96 7.23
C GLY A 90 1.34 5.74 6.37
N THR A 91 1.65 5.95 5.09
CA THR A 91 2.04 4.86 4.18
C THR A 91 3.36 4.25 4.62
N ALA A 92 4.37 5.07 4.92
CA ALA A 92 5.66 4.62 5.41
C ALA A 92 5.54 3.85 6.75
N LEU A 93 4.68 4.32 7.65
CA LEU A 93 4.41 3.67 8.94
C LEU A 93 3.80 2.27 8.74
N LEU A 94 2.81 2.14 7.85
CA LEU A 94 2.19 0.85 7.54
C LEU A 94 3.16 -0.12 6.84
N THR A 95 4.20 0.40 6.18
CA THR A 95 5.25 -0.40 5.52
C THR A 95 6.31 -0.93 6.50
N LEU A 96 6.37 -0.48 7.75
CA LEU A 96 7.40 -0.92 8.71
C LEU A 96 7.56 -2.44 8.85
N PRO A 97 6.48 -3.26 8.93
CA PRO A 97 6.62 -4.73 9.03
C PRO A 97 7.27 -5.37 7.79
N ALA A 98 7.20 -4.71 6.63
CA ALA A 98 7.80 -5.16 5.38
C ALA A 98 9.28 -4.81 5.25
N MET A 99 9.74 -3.77 5.97
CA MET A 99 11.08 -3.19 5.81
C MET A 99 12.20 -4.18 6.09
N GLY A 100 12.07 -5.02 7.12
CA GLY A 100 13.10 -6.01 7.44
C GLY A 100 13.38 -6.95 6.27
N ARG A 101 12.32 -7.45 5.61
CA ARG A 101 12.44 -8.33 4.44
C ARG A 101 12.95 -7.59 3.21
N PHE A 102 12.45 -6.36 2.99
CA PHE A 102 12.91 -5.51 1.89
C PHE A 102 14.42 -5.27 1.96
N LEU A 103 14.96 -4.95 3.14
CA LEU A 103 16.39 -4.72 3.33
C LEU A 103 17.26 -5.97 3.19
N THR A 104 16.70 -7.17 3.42
CA THR A 104 17.46 -8.43 3.34
C THR A 104 17.38 -9.14 2.00
N ILE A 105 16.30 -8.93 1.22
CA ILE A 105 16.01 -9.69 -0.01
C ILE A 105 15.83 -8.74 -1.21
N GLY A 106 15.38 -7.51 -0.97
CA GLY A 106 15.06 -6.54 -2.02
C GLY A 106 16.18 -5.57 -2.39
N LEU A 107 17.24 -5.47 -1.58
CA LEU A 107 18.46 -4.70 -1.80
C LEU A 107 19.67 -5.64 -1.74
#